data_AF-A0A379SC69-F1
#
_entry.id   AF-A0A379SC69-F1
#
_cell.length_a   1.000
_cell.length_b   1.000
_cell.length_c   1.000
_cell.angle_alpha   90.00
_cell.angle_beta   90.00
_cell.angle_gamma   90.00
#
_symmetry.space_group_name_H-M   'P 1'
#
loop_
_entity.id
_entity.type
_entity.pdbx_description
1 polymer ?
#
loop_
_entity_poly.entity_id
_entity_poly.type
_entity_poly.pdbx_seq_one_letter_code
_entity_poly.pdbx_strand_id
1 'polypeptide(L)'
;MLKRQELAPKKLSLKERARLILLFSLAIIVLTGSLIFFANISGNAIIDIFQKADTVYYNWRDAFAVLFIPVMGYYDVLFFLLLFIPFTFRIATLWNSLSNIVCMYIYAAFILSFLLALYIQLFPLSDYQSCGLKGPFSGAYYVKDRKMCKQFEYHPENEGADISPIPVTSSDKK
;
A
#
# COMPACT_ATOMS: atom_id res chain seq x y z
N MET A 1 -25.69 -16.62 36.57
CA MET A 1 -24.47 -16.03 37.16
C MET A 1 -23.26 -16.45 36.33
N LEU A 2 -22.87 -15.65 35.33
CA LEU A 2 -21.65 -15.91 34.56
C LEU A 2 -20.46 -15.53 35.44
N LYS A 3 -19.60 -16.51 35.72
CA LYS A 3 -18.36 -16.38 36.48
C LYS A 3 -17.44 -15.42 35.71
N ARG A 4 -17.52 -14.13 36.04
CA ARG A 4 -16.59 -13.10 35.60
C ARG A 4 -15.26 -13.41 36.28
N GLN A 5 -14.51 -14.37 35.73
CA GLN A 5 -13.14 -14.60 36.14
C GLN A 5 -12.38 -13.33 35.78
N GLU A 6 -12.12 -12.52 36.80
CA GLU A 6 -11.05 -11.54 36.77
C GLU A 6 -9.78 -12.30 36.41
N LEU A 7 -9.42 -12.26 35.12
CA LEU A 7 -8.12 -12.66 34.65
C LEU A 7 -7.15 -11.63 35.24
N ALA A 8 -6.75 -11.85 36.49
CA ALA A 8 -5.71 -11.08 37.15
C ALA A 8 -4.54 -11.01 36.15
N PRO A 9 -4.02 -9.81 35.83
CA PRO A 9 -2.96 -9.69 34.85
C PRO A 9 -1.81 -10.55 35.35
N LYS A 10 -1.59 -11.68 34.68
CA LYS A 10 -0.47 -12.57 34.97
C LYS A 10 0.76 -11.66 34.95
N LYS A 11 1.50 -11.57 36.06
CA LYS A 11 2.70 -10.73 36.15
C LYS A 11 3.66 -11.22 35.06
N LEU A 12 3.62 -10.57 33.89
CA LEU A 12 4.52 -10.89 32.80
C LEU A 12 5.95 -10.69 33.28
N SER A 13 6.79 -11.69 33.03
CA SER A 13 8.23 -11.60 33.30
C SER A 13 8.82 -10.43 32.51
N LEU A 14 9.86 -9.79 33.07
CA LEU A 14 10.56 -8.68 32.41
C LEU A 14 11.02 -9.05 30.99
N LYS A 15 11.44 -10.32 30.80
CA LYS A 15 11.81 -10.88 29.49
C LYS A 15 10.64 -10.94 28.50
N GLU A 16 9.44 -11.27 28.98
CA GLU A 16 8.23 -11.34 28.14
C GLU A 16 7.74 -9.94 27.76
N ARG A 17 7.81 -8.98 28.69
CA ARG A 17 7.51 -7.57 28.42
C ARG A 17 8.45 -6.97 27.37
N ALA A 18 9.75 -7.21 27.52
CA ALA A 18 10.75 -6.74 26.56
C ALA A 18 10.51 -7.33 25.16
N ARG A 19 10.15 -8.63 25.07
CA ARG A 19 9.78 -9.27 23.80
C ARG A 19 8.54 -8.65 23.16
N LEU A 20 7.49 -8.37 23.94
CA LEU A 20 6.28 -7.72 23.42
C LEU A 20 6.56 -6.31 22.89
N ILE A 21 7.35 -5.51 23.63
CA ILE A 21 7.74 -4.16 23.21
C ILE A 21 8.54 -4.20 21.90
N LEU A 22 9.48 -5.15 21.77
CA LEU A 22 10.24 -5.35 20.53
C LEU A 22 9.33 -5.78 19.37
N LEU A 23 8.36 -6.65 19.61
CA LEU A 23 7.42 -7.08 18.58
C LEU A 23 6.52 -5.93 18.10
N PHE A 24 5.96 -5.13 19.02
CA PHE A 24 5.10 -4.01 18.64
C PHE A 24 5.89 -2.89 17.96
N SER A 25 7.10 -2.58 18.42
CA SER A 25 7.96 -1.60 17.73
C SER A 25 8.35 -2.06 16.33
N LEU A 26 8.71 -3.34 16.14
CA LEU A 26 8.96 -3.90 14.81
C LEU A 26 7.70 -3.81 13.93
N ALA A 27 6.53 -4.14 14.47
CA ALA A 27 5.27 -4.06 13.75
C ALA A 27 5.00 -2.63 13.26
N ILE A 28 5.18 -1.61 14.11
CA ILE A 28 5.03 -0.20 13.74
C ILE A 28 6.01 0.18 12.62
N ILE A 29 7.30 -0.16 12.77
CA ILE A 29 8.31 0.18 11.74
C ILE A 29 7.92 -0.41 10.38
N VAL A 30 7.51 -1.68 10.34
CA VAL A 30 7.10 -2.36 9.11
C VAL A 30 5.82 -1.74 8.54
N LEU A 31 4.84 -1.43 9.38
CA LEU A 31 3.54 -0.94 8.96
C LEU A 31 3.61 0.51 8.48
N THR A 32 4.30 1.38 9.22
CA THR A 32 4.58 2.77 8.80
C THR A 32 5.43 2.80 7.54
N GLY A 33 6.46 1.96 7.44
CA GLY A 33 7.27 1.84 6.23
C GLY A 33 6.45 1.41 5.02
N SER A 34 5.55 0.44 5.21
CA SER A 34 4.61 -0.01 4.18
C SER A 34 3.64 1.11 3.79
N LEU A 35 3.10 1.86 4.77
CA LEU A 35 2.20 2.98 4.54
C LEU A 35 2.87 4.05 3.67
N ILE A 36 4.09 4.46 4.00
CA ILE A 36 4.85 5.44 3.22
C ILE A 36 5.13 4.90 1.81
N PHE A 37 5.54 3.63 1.70
CA PHE A 37 5.80 3.00 0.41
C PHE A 37 4.56 3.00 -0.49
N PHE A 38 3.42 2.53 0.01
CA PHE A 38 2.18 2.49 -0.77
C PHE A 38 1.63 3.89 -1.06
N ALA A 39 1.73 4.82 -0.12
CA ALA A 39 1.32 6.21 -0.34
C ALA A 39 2.16 6.87 -1.44
N ASN A 40 3.48 6.63 -1.46
CA ASN A 40 4.35 7.18 -2.50
C ASN A 40 4.16 6.49 -3.85
N ILE A 41 4.19 5.16 -3.91
CA ILE A 41 4.11 4.45 -5.19
C ILE A 41 2.70 4.53 -5.78
N SER A 42 1.71 4.02 -5.04
CA SER A 42 0.34 3.93 -5.54
C SER A 42 -0.35 5.30 -5.53
N GLY A 43 -0.07 6.15 -4.54
CA GLY A 43 -0.61 7.51 -4.51
C GLY A 43 -0.10 8.38 -5.67
N ASN A 44 1.20 8.38 -5.95
CA ASN A 44 1.73 9.15 -7.08
C ASN A 44 1.22 8.60 -8.41
N ALA A 45 1.14 7.27 -8.60
CA ALA A 45 0.57 6.69 -9.81
C ALA A 45 -0.86 7.20 -10.08
N ILE A 46 -1.72 7.22 -9.06
CA ILE A 46 -3.10 7.73 -9.20
C ILE A 46 -3.10 9.24 -9.50
N ILE A 47 -2.25 10.03 -8.82
CA ILE A 47 -2.13 11.47 -9.05
C ILE A 47 -1.68 11.75 -10.48
N ASP A 48 -0.67 11.04 -10.99
CA ASP A 48 -0.13 11.20 -12.33
C ASP A 48 -1.18 10.90 -13.42
N ILE A 49 -2.07 9.92 -13.17
CA ILE A 49 -3.22 9.63 -14.06
C ILE A 49 -4.15 10.84 -14.12
N PHE A 50 -4.54 11.40 -12.98
CA PHE A 50 -5.46 12.53 -12.94
C PHE A 50 -4.83 13.83 -13.45
N GLN A 51 -3.53 14.00 -13.29
CA GLN A 51 -2.76 15.11 -13.86
C GLN A 51 -2.46 14.91 -15.35
N LYS A 52 -2.87 13.79 -15.94
CA LYS A 52 -2.61 13.41 -17.34
C LYS A 52 -1.12 13.49 -17.67
N ALA A 53 -0.26 12.91 -16.84
CA ALA A 53 1.17 12.77 -17.15
C ALA A 53 1.38 12.01 -18.47
N ASP A 54 2.50 12.24 -19.15
CA ASP A 54 2.76 11.63 -20.46
C ASP A 54 3.10 10.14 -20.39
N THR A 55 3.64 9.72 -19.24
CA THR A 55 3.97 8.32 -18.91
C THR A 55 3.48 8.02 -17.50
N VAL A 56 2.76 6.92 -17.33
CA VAL A 56 2.22 6.50 -16.03
C VAL A 56 2.45 5.01 -15.86
N TYR A 57 2.99 4.59 -14.72
CA TYR A 57 2.93 3.20 -14.31
C TYR A 57 1.65 2.97 -13.50
N TYR A 58 0.79 2.04 -13.91
CA TYR A 58 -0.44 1.75 -13.20
C TYR A 58 -0.68 0.25 -13.06
N ASN A 59 -1.10 -0.15 -11.86
CA ASN A 59 -1.57 -1.48 -11.52
C ASN A 59 -2.95 -1.38 -10.86
N TRP A 60 -3.86 -2.32 -11.15
CA TRP A 60 -5.17 -2.39 -10.49
C TRP A 60 -5.07 -2.45 -8.95
N ARG A 61 -3.94 -2.97 -8.44
CA ARG A 61 -3.63 -3.02 -7.01
C ARG A 61 -3.39 -1.64 -6.40
N ASP A 62 -3.03 -0.64 -7.18
CA ASP A 62 -2.75 0.70 -6.68
C ASP A 62 -4.02 1.36 -6.11
N ALA A 63 -5.16 1.16 -6.77
CA ALA A 63 -6.46 1.60 -6.24
C ALA A 63 -6.77 0.96 -4.88
N PHE A 64 -6.49 -0.34 -4.73
CA PHE A 64 -6.66 -1.05 -3.46
C PHE A 64 -5.68 -0.58 -2.39
N ALA A 65 -4.41 -0.39 -2.75
CA ALA A 65 -3.38 0.09 -1.84
C ALA A 65 -3.74 1.46 -1.25
N VAL A 66 -4.24 2.39 -2.07
CA VAL A 66 -4.68 3.72 -1.62
C VAL A 66 -5.85 3.61 -0.64
N LEU A 67 -6.86 2.79 -0.95
CA LEU A 67 -8.01 2.58 -0.05
C LEU A 67 -7.63 1.84 1.24
N PHE A 68 -6.50 1.13 1.26
CA PHE A 68 -6.02 0.43 2.45
C PHE A 68 -5.18 1.31 3.40
N ILE A 69 -4.76 2.50 2.98
CA ILE A 69 -3.96 3.44 3.81
C ILE A 69 -4.61 3.74 5.18
N PRO A 70 -5.93 4.03 5.28
CA PRO A 70 -6.56 4.29 6.57
C PRO A 70 -6.51 3.08 7.52
N VAL A 71 -6.56 1.86 6.97
CA VAL A 71 -6.48 0.61 7.75
C VAL A 71 -5.08 0.46 8.34
N MET A 72 -4.03 0.70 7.55
CA MET A 72 -2.65 0.68 8.04
C MET A 72 -2.44 1.72 9.15
N GLY A 73 -2.89 2.96 8.94
CA GLY A 73 -2.80 4.01 9.96
C GLY A 73 -3.53 3.67 11.25
N TYR A 74 -4.70 3.03 11.16
CA TYR A 74 -5.44 2.55 12.33
C TYR A 74 -4.64 1.55 13.17
N TYR A 75 -4.06 0.53 12.53
CA TYR A 75 -3.26 -0.47 13.24
C TYR A 75 -1.95 0.10 13.78
N ASP A 76 -1.34 1.09 13.11
CA ASP A 76 -0.15 1.79 13.61
C ASP A 76 -0.44 2.51 14.93
N VAL A 77 -1.51 3.30 14.97
CA VAL A 77 -1.95 3.99 16.20
C VAL A 77 -2.29 2.98 17.30
N LEU A 78 -2.89 1.85 16.94
CA LEU A 78 -3.22 0.79 17.89
C LEU A 78 -1.96 0.17 18.52
N PHE A 79 -0.99 -0.25 17.71
CA PHE A 79 0.26 -0.82 18.23
C PHE A 79 1.04 0.21 19.04
N PHE A 80 1.02 1.47 18.62
CA PHE A 80 1.62 2.56 19.38
C PHE A 80 0.96 2.70 20.76
N LEU A 81 -0.36 2.71 20.86
CA LEU A 81 -1.07 2.78 22.15
C LEU A 81 -0.78 1.57 23.05
N LEU A 82 -0.66 0.37 22.47
CA LEU A 82 -0.33 -0.87 23.20
C LEU A 82 1.09 -0.90 23.78
N LEU A 83 2.01 -0.05 23.29
CA LEU A 83 3.32 0.13 23.91
C LEU A 83 3.23 0.83 25.28
N PHE A 84 2.29 1.76 25.44
CA PHE A 84 2.18 2.58 26.65
C PHE A 84 1.11 2.09 27.63
N ILE A 85 0.05 1.46 27.12
CA ILE A 85 -1.12 1.08 27.92
C ILE A 85 -1.16 -0.45 28.08
N PRO A 86 -1.25 -0.99 29.31
CA PRO A 86 -1.38 -2.42 29.51
C PRO A 86 -2.69 -2.94 28.89
N PHE A 87 -2.61 -4.10 28.25
CA PHE A 87 -3.78 -4.75 27.65
C PHE A 87 -4.81 -5.11 28.73
N THR A 88 -5.96 -4.44 28.71
CA THR A 88 -7.07 -4.70 29.64
C THR A 88 -8.26 -5.34 28.90
N PHE A 89 -9.13 -6.04 29.64
CA PHE A 89 -10.33 -6.67 29.07
C PHE A 89 -11.26 -5.66 28.37
N ARG A 90 -11.31 -4.41 28.87
CA ARG A 90 -12.05 -3.31 28.25
C ARG A 90 -11.47 -2.93 26.89
N ILE A 91 -10.14 -2.83 26.79
CA ILE A 91 -9.44 -2.59 25.52
C ILE A 91 -9.66 -3.75 24.56
N ALA A 92 -9.61 -5.00 25.05
CA ALA A 92 -9.88 -6.19 24.23
C ALA A 92 -11.29 -6.19 23.62
N THR A 93 -12.30 -5.79 24.41
CA THR A 93 -13.70 -5.73 23.95
C THR A 93 -13.88 -4.63 22.91
N LEU A 94 -13.31 -3.44 23.15
CA LEU A 94 -13.32 -2.34 22.17
C LEU A 94 -12.58 -2.73 20.88
N TRP A 95 -11.46 -3.42 21.00
CA TRP A 95 -10.68 -3.89 19.86
C TRP A 95 -11.46 -4.90 19.02
N ASN A 96 -12.16 -5.86 19.64
CA ASN A 96 -12.98 -6.82 18.90
C ASN A 96 -14.10 -6.11 18.10
N SER A 97 -14.75 -5.12 18.70
CA SER A 97 -15.78 -4.34 18.02
C SER A 97 -15.22 -3.52 16.86
N LEU A 98 -14.09 -2.83 17.06
CA LEU A 98 -13.46 -2.05 15.98
C LEU A 98 -12.89 -2.94 14.89
N SER A 99 -12.30 -4.09 15.24
CA SER A 99 -11.75 -5.04 14.28
C SER A 99 -12.85 -5.57 13.35
N ASN A 100 -14.07 -5.79 13.86
CA ASN A 100 -15.20 -6.16 13.00
C ASN A 100 -15.54 -5.05 12.00
N ILE A 101 -15.55 -3.79 12.43
CA ILE A 101 -15.80 -2.64 11.56
C ILE A 101 -14.68 -2.52 10.50
N VAL A 102 -13.43 -2.67 10.90
CA VAL A 102 -12.27 -2.67 10.00
C VAL A 102 -12.37 -3.81 9.00
N CYS A 103 -12.75 -5.03 9.42
CA CYS A 103 -12.98 -6.14 8.50
C CYS A 103 -14.05 -5.82 7.46
N MET A 104 -15.21 -5.28 7.88
CA MET A 104 -16.25 -4.85 6.94
C MET A 104 -15.74 -3.79 5.97
N TYR A 105 -14.96 -2.83 6.47
CA TYR A 105 -14.33 -1.80 5.64
C TYR A 105 -13.37 -2.43 4.62
N ILE A 106 -12.53 -3.40 5.00
CA ILE A 106 -11.62 -4.07 4.07
C ILE A 106 -12.39 -4.76 2.95
N TYR A 107 -13.48 -5.46 3.27
CA TYR A 107 -14.33 -6.07 2.24
C TYR A 107 -14.96 -5.02 1.31
N ALA A 108 -15.50 -3.93 1.88
CA ALA A 108 -16.07 -2.84 1.08
C ALA A 108 -15.01 -2.15 0.22
N ALA A 109 -13.83 -1.88 0.78
CA ALA A 109 -12.69 -1.31 0.09
C ALA A 109 -12.23 -2.21 -1.05
N PHE A 110 -12.19 -3.53 -0.87
CA PHE A 110 -11.84 -4.48 -1.93
C PHE A 110 -12.80 -4.39 -3.12
N ILE A 111 -14.11 -4.40 -2.86
CA ILE A 111 -15.13 -4.27 -3.92
C ILE A 111 -15.02 -2.91 -4.61
N LEU A 112 -14.89 -1.84 -3.84
CA LEU A 112 -14.78 -0.48 -4.37
C LEU A 112 -13.50 -0.29 -5.19
N SER A 113 -12.39 -0.87 -4.75
CA SER A 113 -11.11 -0.83 -5.45
C SER A 113 -11.20 -1.50 -6.82
N PHE A 114 -11.92 -2.62 -6.91
CA PHE A 114 -12.13 -3.29 -8.19
C PHE A 114 -12.94 -2.44 -9.16
N LEU A 115 -14.02 -1.81 -8.69
CA LEU A 115 -14.82 -0.88 -9.50
C LEU A 115 -14.00 0.34 -9.94
N LEU A 116 -13.21 0.91 -9.02
CA LEU A 116 -12.35 2.06 -9.30
C LEU A 116 -11.23 1.68 -10.29
N ALA A 117 -10.66 0.48 -10.16
CA ALA A 117 -9.64 0.00 -11.07
C ALA A 117 -10.18 -0.17 -12.50
N LEU A 118 -11.39 -0.72 -12.66
CA LEU A 118 -12.09 -0.79 -13.94
C LEU A 118 -12.39 0.61 -14.50
N TYR A 119 -12.86 1.53 -13.65
CA TYR A 119 -13.10 2.92 -14.05
C TYR A 119 -11.82 3.57 -14.58
N ILE A 120 -10.71 3.47 -13.86
CA ILE A 120 -9.41 4.03 -14.26
C ILE A 120 -8.97 3.43 -15.60
N GLN A 121 -9.15 2.13 -15.79
CA GLN A 121 -8.73 1.46 -17.01
C GLN A 121 -9.58 1.82 -18.24
N LEU A 122 -10.88 2.07 -18.05
CA LEU A 122 -11.82 2.37 -19.14
C LEU A 122 -11.92 3.85 -19.50
N PHE A 123 -11.64 4.77 -18.57
CA PHE A 123 -11.84 6.20 -18.79
C PHE A 123 -10.52 6.98 -18.90
N PRO A 124 -9.74 7.20 -17.83
CA PRO A 124 -8.51 7.99 -17.97
C PRO A 124 -7.40 7.26 -18.74
N LEU A 125 -7.36 5.93 -18.73
CA LEU A 125 -6.36 5.15 -19.49
C LEU A 125 -6.79 4.77 -20.91
N SER A 126 -8.02 5.07 -21.36
CA SER A 126 -8.45 4.70 -22.73
C SER A 126 -7.65 5.39 -23.83
N ASP A 127 -7.16 6.60 -23.54
CA ASP A 127 -6.36 7.40 -24.46
C ASP A 127 -4.86 7.06 -24.41
N TYR A 128 -4.46 6.13 -23.53
CA TYR A 128 -3.09 5.71 -23.35
C TYR A 128 -2.83 4.34 -23.99
N GLN A 129 -1.63 4.16 -24.52
CA GLN A 129 -1.15 2.89 -25.04
C GLN A 129 -0.32 2.16 -23.98
N SER A 130 -0.60 0.88 -23.76
CA SER A 130 0.18 0.06 -22.83
C SER A 130 1.46 -0.47 -23.47
N CYS A 131 2.60 -0.21 -22.82
CA CYS A 131 3.91 -0.73 -23.14
C CYS A 131 4.26 -1.84 -22.14
N GLY A 132 4.53 -3.06 -22.62
CA GLY A 132 4.93 -4.20 -21.78
C GLY A 132 3.94 -5.39 -21.77
N LEU A 133 4.13 -6.31 -20.81
CA LEU A 133 3.35 -7.55 -20.68
C LEU A 133 1.85 -7.25 -20.53
N LYS A 134 1.09 -7.62 -21.56
CA LYS A 134 -0.36 -7.44 -21.65
C LYS A 134 -1.07 -8.49 -20.81
N GLY A 135 -1.37 -8.15 -19.56
CA GLY A 135 -2.25 -8.94 -18.71
C GLY A 135 -3.15 -8.03 -17.89
N PRO A 136 -4.47 -8.30 -17.77
CA PRO A 136 -5.39 -7.47 -16.99
C PRO A 136 -5.05 -7.41 -15.49
N PHE A 137 -4.21 -8.34 -15.02
CA PHE A 137 -3.77 -8.42 -13.63
C PHE A 137 -2.31 -8.02 -13.42
N SER A 138 -1.60 -7.62 -14.48
CA SER A 138 -0.21 -7.17 -14.42
C SER A 138 -0.15 -5.65 -14.55
N GLY A 139 0.66 -5.00 -13.72
CA GLY A 139 0.94 -3.57 -13.89
C GLY A 139 1.68 -3.32 -15.20
N ALA A 140 1.38 -2.21 -15.85
CA ALA A 140 1.98 -1.82 -17.13
C ALA A 140 2.31 -0.33 -17.15
N TYR A 141 3.26 0.05 -18.02
CA TYR A 141 3.49 1.45 -18.34
C TYR A 141 2.50 1.88 -19.42
N TYR A 142 1.80 2.98 -19.17
CA TYR A 142 0.83 3.60 -20.05
C TYR A 142 1.41 4.91 -20.56
N VAL A 143 1.47 5.09 -21.88
CA VAL A 143 2.03 6.28 -22.53
C VAL A 143 1.04 6.86 -23.52
N LYS A 144 1.02 8.19 -23.67
CA LYS A 144 0.17 8.84 -24.70
C LYS A 144 0.72 8.64 -26.10
N ASP A 145 2.04 8.77 -26.27
CA ASP A 145 2.71 8.58 -27.57
C ASP A 145 3.40 7.22 -27.62
N ARG A 146 3.01 6.40 -28.60
CA ARG A 146 3.58 5.07 -28.86
C ARG A 146 5.09 5.09 -29.02
N LYS A 147 5.68 6.20 -29.47
CA LYS A 147 7.14 6.35 -29.60
C LYS A 147 7.86 6.22 -28.25
N MET A 148 7.21 6.58 -27.15
CA MET A 148 7.74 6.45 -25.79
C MET A 148 7.79 4.99 -25.33
N CYS A 149 7.01 4.07 -25.94
CA CYS A 149 7.07 2.66 -25.59
C CYS A 149 8.42 2.01 -25.87
N LYS A 150 9.19 2.53 -26.84
CA LYS A 150 10.52 2.01 -27.18
C LYS A 150 11.51 2.10 -26.02
N GLN A 151 11.25 2.98 -25.05
CA GLN A 151 12.08 3.11 -23.84
C GLN A 151 11.79 1.98 -22.82
N PHE A 152 10.64 1.33 -22.91
CA PHE A 152 10.18 0.28 -21.98
C PHE A 152 10.13 -1.11 -22.62
N GLU A 153 10.34 -1.20 -23.93
CA GLU A 153 10.45 -2.46 -24.66
C GLU A 153 11.85 -3.05 -24.43
N TYR A 154 11.90 -4.26 -23.85
CA TYR A 154 13.17 -4.95 -23.63
C TYR A 154 13.79 -5.31 -24.98
N HIS A 155 14.89 -4.64 -25.34
CA HIS A 155 15.67 -4.91 -26.52
C HIS A 155 16.84 -5.85 -26.15
N PRO A 156 16.73 -7.18 -26.40
CA PRO A 156 17.78 -8.13 -26.07
C PRO A 156 19.08 -7.89 -26.86
N GLU A 157 19.03 -7.08 -27.92
CA GLU A 157 20.19 -6.69 -28.73
C GLU A 157 21.15 -5.68 -28.05
N ASN A 158 20.81 -5.16 -26.87
CA ASN A 158 21.67 -4.25 -26.10
C ASN A 158 22.55 -4.93 -25.04
N GLU A 159 22.52 -6.26 -24.91
CA GLU A 159 23.38 -7.00 -23.98
C GLU A 159 24.86 -7.06 -24.41
N GLY A 160 25.20 -6.51 -25.59
CA GLY A 160 26.56 -6.48 -26.14
C GLY A 160 27.23 -5.10 -26.17
N ALA A 161 26.57 -4.02 -25.73
CA ALA A 161 27.16 -2.69 -25.72
C ALA A 161 27.31 -2.19 -24.28
N ASP A 162 28.56 -1.96 -23.89
CA ASP A 162 29.03 -1.53 -22.59
C ASP A 162 28.04 -0.66 -21.78
N ILE A 163 27.84 -1.08 -20.54
CA ILE A 163 27.08 -0.38 -19.51
C ILE A 163 27.76 0.96 -19.24
N SER A 164 27.19 2.04 -19.78
CA SER A 164 27.31 3.37 -19.20
C SER A 164 25.93 3.78 -18.68
N PRO A 165 25.75 3.95 -17.35
CA PRO A 165 24.48 4.39 -16.81
C PRO A 165 24.22 5.82 -17.30
N ILE A 166 23.25 5.99 -18.19
CA ILE A 166 22.78 7.33 -18.58
C ILE A 166 22.10 7.91 -17.32
N PRO A 167 22.60 9.02 -16.76
CA PRO A 167 21.99 9.64 -15.60
C PRO A 167 20.62 10.22 -15.98
N VAL A 168 19.61 9.91 -15.17
CA VAL A 168 18.29 10.55 -15.21
C VAL A 168 18.50 12.03 -14.86
N THR A 169 18.52 12.90 -15.86
CA THR A 169 18.44 14.34 -15.63
C THR A 169 16.99 14.77 -15.77
N SER A 170 16.41 15.22 -14.66
CA SER A 170 15.22 16.04 -14.66
C SER A 170 15.55 17.38 -15.33
N SER A 171 14.82 17.71 -16.39
CA SER A 171 14.67 19.07 -16.94
C SER A 171 13.37 19.06 -17.75
N ASP A 172 12.45 20.01 -17.62
CA ASP A 172 12.67 21.40 -17.26
C ASP A 172 11.44 22.01 -16.58
N LYS A 173 11.71 22.93 -15.66
CA LYS A 173 10.80 24.01 -15.30
C LYS A 173 10.65 24.92 -16.51
N LYS A 174 9.40 25.28 -16.85
CA LYS A 174 9.10 26.66 -17.24
C LYS A 174 7.64 26.99 -16.94
#